data_AF-A0A8I0A9K2-F1
#
_entry.id   AF-A0A8I0A9K2-F1
#
_cell.length_a   1.000
_cell.length_b   1.000
_cell.length_c   1.000
_cell.angle_alpha   90.00
_cell.angle_beta   90.00
_cell.angle_gamma   90.00
#
_symmetry.space_group_name_H-M   'P 1'
#
loop_
_entity.id
_entity.type
_entity.pdbx_description
1 polymer ?
#
loop_
_entity_poly.entity_id
_entity_poly.type
_entity_poly.pdbx_seq_one_letter_code
_entity_poly.pdbx_strand_id
1 'polypeptide(L)'
;MQYVVKRDGREVVFNKDKISNAIGKASKEVSKTLSDNEIINITEKVCGEIAKSEKVNITVEEIQNLIEKTLIDEGYNEIQRAYSIYRMDRTRVRDTKSDLMKAINRIGVETDRDNANIGNNFSSKLLRIASESNKWHNLANMPKHLAKAHENGELYFHDLDSYNLSINCLHIPTKEILENGFNTGYGTINKPKRIETAAELSCILLQSSQNDMFGGQAHPDFDNDMSIFIDPTRQEIRSELEALGIEEERIENIVEERLKMRVHQAMQGIVYNLNTMHSRAGQ
;
A
#
# COMPACT_ATOMS: atom_id res chain seq x y z
N MET A 1 -47.02 5.31 8.52
CA MET A 1 -46.02 5.14 7.45
C MET A 1 -45.02 4.10 7.91
N GLN A 2 -44.69 3.12 7.09
CA GLN A 2 -43.68 2.11 7.42
C GLN A 2 -42.27 2.66 7.16
N TYR A 3 -41.35 2.41 8.08
CA TYR A 3 -39.96 2.83 7.97
C TYR A 3 -39.04 1.61 7.84
N VAL A 4 -37.98 1.78 7.05
CA VAL A 4 -36.92 0.81 6.91
C VAL A 4 -35.74 1.25 7.75
N VAL A 5 -35.35 0.42 8.72
CA VAL A 5 -34.15 0.60 9.53
C VAL A 5 -32.97 0.07 8.74
N LYS A 6 -32.09 0.99 8.31
CA LYS A 6 -30.81 0.64 7.69
C LYS A 6 -29.86 0.04 8.72
N ARG A 7 -28.85 -0.69 8.24
CA ARG A 7 -27.80 -1.30 9.10
C ARG A 7 -27.01 -0.27 9.93
N ASP A 8 -26.99 1.00 9.52
CA ASP A 8 -26.35 2.10 10.25
C ASP A 8 -27.30 2.78 11.27
N GLY A 9 -28.47 2.18 11.53
CA GLY A 9 -29.47 2.68 12.47
C GLY A 9 -30.38 3.78 11.91
N ARG A 10 -30.13 4.29 10.70
CA ARG A 10 -30.98 5.34 10.11
C ARG A 10 -32.32 4.77 9.65
N GLU A 11 -33.39 5.50 9.97
CA GLU A 11 -34.73 5.23 9.48
C GLU A 11 -34.98 5.97 8.16
N VAL A 12 -35.48 5.26 7.15
CA VAL A 12 -35.89 5.85 5.87
C VAL A 12 -37.29 5.41 5.53
N VAL A 13 -38.04 6.25 4.81
CA VAL A 13 -39.38 5.89 4.34
C VAL A 13 -39.31 4.66 3.44
N PHE A 14 -40.21 3.70 3.68
CA PHE A 14 -40.33 2.51 2.85
C PHE A 14 -40.62 2.88 1.39
N ASN A 15 -39.88 2.26 0.46
CA ASN A 15 -40.03 2.47 -0.97
C ASN A 15 -40.04 1.11 -1.68
N LYS A 16 -41.19 0.77 -2.26
CA LYS A 16 -41.42 -0.49 -2.98
C LYS A 16 -40.56 -0.64 -4.25
N ASP A 17 -40.24 0.45 -4.92
CA ASP A 17 -39.45 0.43 -6.16
C ASP A 17 -38.04 -0.11 -5.91
N LYS A 18 -37.51 0.05 -4.69
CA LYS A 18 -36.21 -0.56 -4.32
C LYS A 18 -36.26 -2.08 -4.31
N ILE A 19 -37.40 -2.68 -3.96
CA ILE A 19 -37.61 -4.12 -3.98
C ILE A 19 -37.70 -4.59 -5.44
N SER A 20 -38.54 -3.95 -6.26
CA SER A 20 -38.68 -4.28 -7.69
C SER A 20 -37.35 -4.18 -8.44
N ASN A 21 -36.58 -3.11 -8.19
CA ASN A 21 -35.28 -2.93 -8.80
C ASN A 21 -34.26 -4.00 -8.36
N ALA A 22 -34.31 -4.47 -7.12
CA ALA A 22 -33.39 -5.49 -6.63
C ALA A 22 -33.72 -6.87 -7.22
N ILE A 23 -35.00 -7.22 -7.30
CA ILE A 23 -35.48 -8.44 -7.98
C ILE A 23 -35.16 -8.38 -9.47
N GLY A 24 -35.44 -7.26 -10.13
CA GLY A 24 -35.18 -7.07 -11.56
C GLY A 24 -33.69 -7.17 -11.92
N LYS A 25 -32.79 -6.74 -11.03
CA LYS A 25 -31.35 -6.94 -11.22
C LYS A 25 -30.95 -8.41 -11.12
N ALA A 26 -31.40 -9.12 -10.09
CA ALA A 26 -31.11 -10.55 -9.94
C ALA A 26 -31.69 -11.39 -11.09
N SER A 27 -32.87 -11.02 -11.57
CA SER A 27 -33.53 -11.63 -12.74
C SER A 27 -32.70 -11.53 -14.01
N LYS A 28 -31.99 -10.42 -14.22
CA LYS A 28 -31.14 -10.20 -15.42
C LYS A 28 -29.85 -11.01 -15.42
N GLU A 29 -29.42 -11.53 -14.27
CA GLU A 29 -28.22 -12.35 -14.13
C GLU A 29 -28.47 -13.84 -14.45
N VAL A 30 -29.74 -14.25 -14.62
CA VAL A 30 -30.12 -15.63 -14.95
C VAL A 30 -30.60 -15.74 -16.39
N SER A 31 -30.55 -16.97 -16.93
CA SER A 31 -30.94 -17.23 -18.33
C SER A 31 -32.43 -16.99 -18.61
N LYS A 32 -33.30 -17.19 -17.61
CA LYS A 32 -34.74 -16.94 -17.72
C LYS A 32 -35.12 -15.68 -16.93
N THR A 33 -35.18 -14.56 -17.64
CA THR A 33 -35.59 -13.27 -17.07
C THR A 33 -37.08 -13.23 -16.79
N LEU A 34 -37.46 -12.69 -15.64
CA LEU A 34 -38.82 -12.27 -15.32
C LEU A 34 -39.24 -11.10 -16.21
N SER A 35 -40.49 -11.13 -16.65
CA SER A 35 -41.20 -9.98 -17.21
C SER A 35 -41.46 -8.91 -16.14
N ASP A 36 -41.72 -7.67 -16.59
CA ASP A 36 -42.04 -6.56 -15.67
C ASP A 36 -43.27 -6.86 -14.81
N ASN A 37 -44.28 -7.53 -15.37
CA ASN A 37 -45.47 -7.96 -14.63
C ASN A 37 -45.14 -8.98 -13.53
N GLU A 38 -44.25 -9.93 -13.79
CA GLU A 38 -43.82 -10.90 -12.77
C GLU A 38 -43.02 -10.22 -11.66
N ILE A 39 -42.14 -9.27 -11.98
CA ILE A 39 -41.39 -8.49 -10.99
C ILE A 39 -42.34 -7.67 -10.10
N ILE A 40 -43.36 -7.04 -10.69
CA ILE A 40 -44.39 -6.30 -9.96
C ILE A 40 -45.16 -7.25 -9.03
N ASN A 41 -45.62 -8.40 -9.54
CA ASN A 41 -46.36 -9.39 -8.74
C ASN A 41 -45.54 -9.89 -7.53
N ILE A 42 -44.26 -10.22 -7.72
CA ILE A 42 -43.38 -10.63 -6.62
C ILE A 42 -43.18 -9.48 -5.64
N THR A 43 -43.00 -8.25 -6.14
CA THR A 43 -42.88 -7.07 -5.29
C THR A 43 -44.11 -6.89 -4.42
N GLU A 44 -45.31 -7.00 -4.99
CA GLU A 44 -46.57 -6.86 -4.27
C GLU A 44 -46.74 -7.95 -3.21
N LYS A 45 -46.37 -9.20 -3.51
CA LYS A 45 -46.35 -10.29 -2.53
C LYS A 45 -45.41 -9.99 -1.36
N VAL A 46 -44.19 -9.52 -1.63
CA VAL A 46 -43.25 -9.09 -0.59
C VAL A 46 -43.83 -7.94 0.24
N CYS A 47 -44.45 -6.93 -0.39
CA CYS A 47 -45.10 -5.83 0.32
C CYS A 47 -46.26 -6.32 1.20
N GLY A 48 -47.04 -7.29 0.71
CA GLY A 48 -48.11 -7.93 1.46
C GLY A 48 -47.60 -8.65 2.71
N GLU A 49 -46.52 -9.43 2.59
CA GLU A 49 -45.88 -10.09 3.74
C GLU A 49 -45.31 -9.09 4.75
N ILE A 50 -44.75 -7.97 4.29
CA ILE A 50 -44.30 -6.87 5.16
C ILE A 50 -45.50 -6.27 5.91
N ALA A 51 -46.62 -6.02 5.24
CA ALA A 51 -47.82 -5.48 5.85
C ALA A 51 -48.42 -6.42 6.92
N LYS A 52 -48.43 -7.74 6.66
CA LYS A 52 -48.89 -8.77 7.62
C LYS A 52 -48.03 -8.88 8.86
N SER A 53 -46.76 -8.47 8.80
CA SER A 53 -45.86 -8.53 9.96
C SER A 53 -46.21 -7.55 11.09
N GLU A 54 -47.11 -6.58 10.82
CA GLU A 54 -47.54 -5.50 11.73
C GLU A 54 -46.40 -4.65 12.33
N LYS A 55 -45.17 -4.80 11.84
CA LYS A 55 -44.02 -4.03 12.30
C LYS A 55 -44.07 -2.61 11.73
N VAL A 56 -43.94 -1.62 12.62
CA VAL A 56 -43.76 -0.21 12.23
C VAL A 56 -42.38 0.01 11.59
N ASN A 57 -41.37 -0.70 12.12
CA ASN A 57 -39.98 -0.63 11.71
C ASN A 57 -39.51 -2.01 11.23
N ILE A 58 -39.11 -2.10 9.96
CA ILE A 58 -38.56 -3.32 9.36
C ILE A 58 -37.09 -3.09 8.98
N THR A 59 -36.23 -4.05 9.27
CA THR A 59 -34.82 -3.95 8.90
C THR A 59 -34.59 -4.30 7.43
N VAL A 60 -33.49 -3.81 6.86
CA VAL A 60 -33.08 -4.20 5.50
C VAL A 60 -32.90 -5.71 5.38
N GLU A 61 -32.39 -6.40 6.41
CA GLU A 61 -32.19 -7.86 6.37
C GLU A 61 -33.51 -8.63 6.31
N GLU A 62 -34.52 -8.16 7.05
CA GLU A 62 -35.85 -8.78 7.02
C GLU A 62 -36.49 -8.63 5.65
N ILE A 63 -36.41 -7.46 5.02
CA ILE A 63 -36.88 -7.26 3.64
C ILE A 63 -36.15 -8.23 2.69
N GLN A 64 -34.83 -8.35 2.82
CA GLN A 64 -34.04 -9.24 1.97
C GLN A 64 -34.42 -10.72 2.16
N ASN A 65 -34.63 -11.15 3.41
CA ASN A 65 -35.10 -12.50 3.71
C ASN A 65 -36.49 -12.77 3.15
N LEU A 66 -37.39 -11.80 3.21
CA LEU A 66 -38.72 -11.90 2.62
C LEU A 66 -38.66 -12.02 1.09
N ILE A 67 -37.78 -11.26 0.42
CA ILE A 67 -37.57 -11.39 -1.03
C ILE A 67 -37.08 -12.79 -1.38
N GLU A 68 -36.08 -13.31 -0.68
CA GLU A 68 -35.55 -14.66 -0.93
C GLU A 68 -36.62 -15.73 -0.71
N LYS A 69 -37.40 -15.61 0.38
CA LYS A 69 -38.51 -16.53 0.66
C LYS A 69 -39.57 -16.49 -0.43
N THR A 70 -40.05 -15.30 -0.82
CA THR A 70 -41.06 -15.16 -1.87
C THR A 70 -40.55 -15.70 -3.21
N LEU A 71 -39.27 -15.50 -3.57
CA LEU A 71 -38.71 -16.08 -4.79
C LEU A 71 -38.70 -17.61 -4.77
N ILE A 72 -38.43 -18.23 -3.62
CA ILE A 72 -38.50 -19.70 -3.45
C ILE A 72 -39.94 -20.19 -3.54
N ASP A 73 -40.86 -19.53 -2.82
CA ASP A 73 -42.28 -19.90 -2.75
C ASP A 73 -42.94 -19.86 -4.15
N GLU A 74 -42.50 -18.94 -5.01
CA GLU A 74 -42.96 -18.81 -6.39
C GLU A 74 -42.19 -19.70 -7.40
N GLY A 75 -41.21 -20.48 -6.94
CA GLY A 75 -40.44 -21.41 -7.76
C GLY A 75 -39.26 -20.80 -8.53
N TYR A 76 -38.91 -19.54 -8.29
CA TYR A 76 -37.80 -18.82 -8.94
C TYR A 76 -36.45 -19.06 -8.24
N ASN A 77 -36.08 -20.34 -8.09
CA ASN A 77 -34.87 -20.75 -7.34
C ASN A 77 -33.56 -20.19 -7.91
N GLU A 78 -33.42 -20.12 -9.23
CA GLU A 78 -32.22 -19.57 -9.87
C GLU A 78 -32.05 -18.07 -9.59
N ILE A 79 -33.15 -17.32 -9.62
CA ILE A 79 -33.17 -15.88 -9.33
C ILE A 79 -32.88 -15.64 -7.86
N GLN A 80 -33.43 -16.46 -6.96
CA GLN A 80 -33.11 -16.38 -5.53
C GLN A 80 -31.60 -16.60 -5.30
N ARG A 81 -30.98 -17.59 -5.94
CA ARG A 81 -29.53 -17.82 -5.81
C ARG A 81 -28.73 -16.62 -6.29
N ALA A 82 -29.05 -16.08 -7.48
CA ALA A 82 -28.38 -14.88 -8.00
C ALA A 82 -28.54 -13.68 -7.06
N TYR A 83 -29.75 -13.47 -6.52
CA TYR A 83 -30.03 -12.43 -5.54
C TYR A 83 -29.22 -12.60 -4.24
N SER A 84 -29.17 -13.83 -3.71
CA SER A 84 -28.46 -14.16 -2.48
C SER A 84 -26.94 -13.95 -2.63
N ILE A 85 -26.35 -14.40 -3.75
CA ILE A 85 -24.94 -14.14 -4.08
C ILE A 85 -24.66 -12.63 -4.14
N TYR A 86 -25.49 -11.87 -4.87
CA TYR A 86 -25.34 -10.42 -4.96
C TYR A 86 -25.43 -9.72 -3.60
N ARG A 87 -26.34 -10.18 -2.72
CA ARG A 87 -26.48 -9.69 -1.33
C ARG A 87 -25.23 -9.99 -0.50
N MET A 88 -24.69 -11.20 -0.61
CA MET A 88 -23.46 -11.59 0.08
C MET A 88 -22.28 -10.73 -0.37
N ASP A 89 -22.10 -10.53 -1.69
CA ASP A 89 -21.03 -9.69 -2.22
C ASP A 89 -21.17 -8.22 -1.80
N ARG A 90 -22.40 -7.67 -1.83
CA ARG A 90 -22.70 -6.31 -1.34
C ARG A 90 -22.41 -6.15 0.15
N THR A 91 -22.66 -7.18 0.95
CA THR A 91 -22.39 -7.16 2.39
C THR A 91 -20.89 -7.19 2.62
N ARG A 92 -20.17 -8.11 1.96
CA ARG A 92 -18.71 -8.20 2.01
C ARG A 92 -18.03 -6.88 1.66
N VAL A 93 -18.38 -6.25 0.54
CA VAL A 93 -17.82 -4.95 0.13
C VAL A 93 -18.05 -3.86 1.18
N ARG A 94 -19.21 -3.87 1.83
CA ARG A 94 -19.54 -2.87 2.87
C ARG A 94 -18.77 -3.12 4.15
N ASP A 95 -18.63 -4.37 4.56
CA ASP A 95 -17.90 -4.76 5.77
C ASP A 95 -16.42 -4.42 5.60
N THR A 96 -15.82 -4.79 4.46
CA THR A 96 -14.46 -4.38 4.08
C THR A 96 -14.28 -2.86 4.11
N LYS A 97 -15.24 -2.10 3.57
CA LYS A 97 -15.19 -0.62 3.62
C LYS A 97 -15.30 -0.10 5.05
N SER A 98 -16.15 -0.69 5.88
CA SER A 98 -16.30 -0.31 7.28
C SER A 98 -15.03 -0.61 8.07
N ASP A 99 -14.39 -1.75 7.82
CA ASP A 99 -13.20 -2.17 8.55
C ASP A 99 -11.98 -1.35 8.11
N LEU A 100 -11.84 -1.06 6.82
CA LEU A 100 -10.86 -0.09 6.32
C LEU A 100 -11.04 1.29 6.98
N MET A 101 -12.27 1.81 7.04
CA MET A 101 -12.52 3.12 7.66
C MET A 101 -12.25 3.11 9.17
N LYS A 102 -12.54 2.01 9.87
CA LYS A 102 -12.15 1.85 11.28
C LYS A 102 -10.63 1.81 11.45
N ALA A 103 -9.91 1.08 10.59
CA ALA A 103 -8.45 1.02 10.60
C ALA A 103 -7.83 2.40 10.34
N ILE A 104 -8.32 3.14 9.34
CA ILE A 104 -7.91 4.52 9.05
C ILE A 104 -8.17 5.44 10.25
N ASN A 105 -9.35 5.35 10.87
CA ASN A 105 -9.66 6.14 12.06
C ASN A 105 -8.73 5.82 13.24
N ARG A 106 -8.36 4.55 13.43
CA ARG A 106 -7.35 4.16 14.43
C ARG A 106 -5.98 4.76 14.11
N ILE A 107 -5.52 4.75 12.85
CA ILE A 107 -4.27 5.43 12.46
C ILE A 107 -4.29 6.92 12.81
N GLY A 108 -5.46 7.57 12.73
CA GLY A 108 -5.63 8.97 13.10
C GLY A 108 -5.57 9.27 14.61
N VAL A 109 -5.98 8.31 15.45
CA VAL A 109 -6.19 8.49 16.90
C VAL A 109 -5.13 7.78 17.74
N GLU A 110 -4.81 6.53 17.41
CA GLU A 110 -3.89 5.66 18.13
C GLU A 110 -2.53 5.59 17.44
N THR A 111 -1.50 5.95 18.20
CA THR A 111 -0.10 5.70 17.85
C THR A 111 0.25 4.22 18.03
N ASP A 112 -0.45 3.34 17.31
CA ASP A 112 -0.11 1.91 17.33
C ASP A 112 1.22 1.71 16.60
N ARG A 113 2.20 1.22 17.36
CA ARG A 113 3.55 0.86 16.91
C ARG A 113 3.57 -0.54 16.31
N ASP A 114 2.68 -0.83 15.36
CA ASP A 114 2.66 -2.14 14.68
C ASP A 114 3.93 -2.39 13.87
N ASN A 115 4.64 -1.32 13.50
CA ASN A 115 5.96 -1.39 12.90
C ASN A 115 6.90 -0.47 13.68
N ALA A 116 7.87 -1.07 14.39
CA ALA A 116 8.83 -0.33 15.24
C ALA A 116 9.63 0.70 14.46
N ASN A 117 9.71 0.53 13.14
CA ASN A 117 10.47 1.42 12.30
C ASN A 117 9.58 2.58 11.80
N ILE A 118 8.26 2.43 11.58
CA ILE A 118 7.44 3.50 10.99
C ILE A 118 7.27 4.66 11.99
N GLY A 119 7.77 5.85 11.63
CA GLY A 119 7.65 7.06 12.43
C GLY A 119 6.19 7.49 12.67
N ASN A 120 6.01 8.52 13.51
CA ASN A 120 4.68 9.11 13.78
C ASN A 120 4.49 10.49 13.11
N ASN A 121 5.31 10.79 12.11
CA ASN A 121 5.22 12.06 11.38
C ASN A 121 4.10 12.01 10.33
N PHE A 122 3.84 13.16 9.69
CA PHE A 122 2.80 13.29 8.69
C PHE A 122 2.92 12.27 7.54
N SER A 123 4.12 12.10 6.98
CA SER A 123 4.39 11.17 5.89
C SER A 123 4.12 9.73 6.28
N SER A 124 4.54 9.33 7.49
CA SER A 124 4.30 7.99 8.02
C SER A 124 2.80 7.70 8.20
N LYS A 125 2.00 8.67 8.65
CA LYS A 125 0.54 8.49 8.78
C LYS A 125 -0.13 8.34 7.41
N LEU A 126 0.26 9.15 6.44
CA LEU A 126 -0.22 9.00 5.06
C LEU A 126 0.14 7.63 4.48
N LEU A 127 1.39 7.16 4.70
CA LEU A 127 1.82 5.85 4.27
C LEU A 127 0.98 4.76 4.92
N ARG A 128 0.74 4.80 6.23
CA ARG A 128 -0.10 3.80 6.93
C ARG A 128 -1.53 3.73 6.36
N ILE A 129 -2.12 4.89 6.05
CA ILE A 129 -3.46 4.94 5.43
C ILE A 129 -3.42 4.29 4.04
N ALA A 130 -2.41 4.59 3.24
CA ALA A 130 -2.22 4.00 1.91
C ALA A 130 -1.97 2.49 1.99
N SER A 131 -1.11 2.05 2.91
CA SER A 131 -0.79 0.65 3.18
C SER A 131 -2.04 -0.15 3.56
N GLU A 132 -2.85 0.33 4.50
CA GLU A 132 -4.10 -0.34 4.87
C GLU A 132 -5.04 -0.44 3.68
N SER A 133 -5.25 0.65 2.94
CA SER A 133 -6.10 0.63 1.75
C SER A 133 -5.62 -0.38 0.71
N ASN A 134 -4.31 -0.45 0.45
CA ASN A 134 -3.76 -1.32 -0.58
C ASN A 134 -3.71 -2.80 -0.14
N LYS A 135 -3.51 -3.07 1.16
CA LYS A 135 -3.65 -4.43 1.73
C LYS A 135 -5.05 -5.00 1.46
N TRP A 136 -6.10 -4.22 1.73
CA TRP A 136 -7.48 -4.64 1.45
C TRP A 136 -7.75 -4.81 -0.05
N HIS A 137 -7.15 -3.95 -0.89
CA HIS A 137 -7.22 -4.11 -2.34
C HIS A 137 -6.60 -5.44 -2.79
N ASN A 138 -5.41 -5.79 -2.28
CA ASN A 138 -4.72 -7.04 -2.61
C ASN A 138 -5.49 -8.27 -2.10
N LEU A 139 -6.05 -8.23 -0.89
CA LEU A 139 -6.92 -9.29 -0.36
C LEU A 139 -8.19 -9.50 -1.21
N ALA A 140 -8.79 -8.41 -1.70
CA ALA A 140 -9.99 -8.48 -2.51
C ALA A 140 -9.73 -9.08 -3.91
N ASN A 141 -8.55 -8.85 -4.47
CA ASN A 141 -8.16 -9.31 -5.81
C ASN A 141 -7.55 -10.71 -5.84
N MET A 142 -7.04 -11.22 -4.72
CA MET A 142 -6.45 -12.56 -4.67
C MET A 142 -7.50 -13.68 -4.62
N PRO A 143 -7.15 -14.94 -4.95
CA PRO A 143 -8.05 -16.08 -4.80
C PRO A 143 -8.60 -16.18 -3.37
N LYS A 144 -9.92 -16.37 -3.25
CA LYS A 144 -10.64 -16.36 -1.96
C LYS A 144 -10.04 -17.31 -0.90
N HIS A 145 -9.56 -18.48 -1.32
CA HIS A 145 -8.95 -19.45 -0.41
C HIS A 145 -7.61 -18.96 0.16
N LEU A 146 -6.81 -18.22 -0.63
CA LEU A 146 -5.54 -17.64 -0.16
C LEU A 146 -5.77 -16.42 0.74
N ALA A 147 -6.73 -15.56 0.39
CA ALA A 147 -7.13 -14.45 1.25
C ALA A 147 -7.56 -14.98 2.62
N LYS A 148 -8.38 -16.03 2.64
CA LYS A 148 -8.86 -16.61 3.88
C LYS A 148 -7.75 -17.26 4.71
N ALA A 149 -6.82 -17.96 4.07
CA ALA A 149 -5.65 -18.51 4.74
C ALA A 149 -4.78 -17.40 5.38
N HIS A 150 -4.65 -16.25 4.71
CA HIS A 150 -3.95 -15.09 5.28
C HIS A 150 -4.68 -14.48 6.48
N GLU A 151 -5.99 -14.23 6.34
CA GLU A 151 -6.82 -13.66 7.40
C GLU A 151 -6.90 -14.56 8.64
N ASN A 152 -6.86 -15.89 8.45
CA ASN A 152 -6.86 -16.86 9.54
C ASN A 152 -5.47 -17.08 10.16
N GLY A 153 -4.40 -16.52 9.58
CA GLY A 153 -3.02 -16.74 10.02
C GLY A 153 -2.44 -18.11 9.65
N GLU A 154 -3.06 -18.84 8.72
CA GLU A 154 -2.53 -20.10 8.18
C GLU A 154 -1.36 -19.84 7.22
N LEU A 155 -1.40 -18.71 6.51
CA LEU A 155 -0.34 -18.20 5.65
C LEU A 155 -0.06 -16.73 5.96
N TYR A 156 1.17 -16.27 5.75
CA TYR A 156 1.51 -14.86 5.90
C TYR A 156 2.18 -14.35 4.63
N PHE A 157 1.45 -13.56 3.84
CA PHE A 157 2.01 -12.85 2.70
C PHE A 157 2.72 -11.61 3.22
N HIS A 158 4.06 -11.62 3.13
CA HIS A 158 4.89 -10.48 3.50
C HIS A 158 4.58 -9.27 2.61
N ASP A 159 4.58 -8.09 3.22
CA ASP A 159 4.42 -6.80 2.54
C ASP A 159 3.19 -6.77 1.61
N LEU A 160 2.10 -7.39 2.05
CA LEU A 160 0.85 -7.50 1.29
C LEU A 160 0.26 -6.13 0.93
N ASP A 161 0.59 -5.10 1.68
CA ASP A 161 0.24 -3.70 1.42
C ASP A 161 1.02 -3.08 0.26
N SER A 162 2.10 -3.70 -0.21
CA SER A 162 2.94 -3.23 -1.32
C SER A 162 3.09 -4.26 -2.46
N TYR A 163 2.51 -5.45 -2.30
CA TYR A 163 2.70 -6.62 -3.18
C TYR A 163 2.49 -6.35 -4.68
N ASN A 164 1.51 -5.53 -5.04
CA ASN A 164 1.17 -5.22 -6.43
C ASN A 164 1.88 -3.96 -6.98
N LEU A 165 2.70 -3.28 -6.18
CA LEU A 165 3.27 -1.97 -6.52
C LEU A 165 4.75 -2.04 -6.92
N SER A 166 5.54 -2.87 -6.24
CA SER A 166 6.99 -2.90 -6.44
C SER A 166 7.59 -4.25 -6.03
N ILE A 167 8.91 -4.32 -6.03
CA ILE A 167 9.70 -5.44 -5.53
C ILE A 167 10.18 -5.18 -4.09
N ASN A 168 10.66 -6.24 -3.45
CA ASN A 168 11.07 -6.23 -2.04
C ASN A 168 12.48 -5.63 -1.83
N CYS A 169 13.50 -6.49 -1.74
CA CYS A 169 14.89 -6.11 -1.49
C CYS A 169 15.73 -6.23 -2.75
N LEU A 170 16.80 -5.43 -2.85
CA LEU A 170 17.88 -5.67 -3.81
C LEU A 170 19.26 -5.33 -3.25
N HIS A 171 20.27 -5.88 -3.91
CA HIS A 171 21.66 -5.45 -3.76
C HIS A 171 21.98 -4.47 -4.87
N ILE A 172 22.49 -3.31 -4.49
CA ILE A 172 22.83 -2.23 -5.42
C ILE A 172 24.22 -2.55 -6.01
N PRO A 173 24.39 -2.57 -7.34
CA PRO A 173 25.70 -2.65 -7.96
C PRO A 173 26.39 -1.27 -7.87
N THR A 174 26.85 -0.90 -6.67
CA THR A 174 27.23 0.47 -6.30
C THR A 174 28.34 1.02 -7.19
N LYS A 175 29.40 0.25 -7.43
CA LYS A 175 30.50 0.66 -8.32
C LYS A 175 30.03 0.99 -9.73
N GLU A 176 29.30 0.08 -10.37
CA GLU A 176 28.84 0.26 -11.74
C GLU A 176 27.98 1.52 -11.89
N ILE A 177 27.07 1.74 -10.95
CA ILE A 177 26.18 2.89 -10.96
C ILE A 177 26.95 4.19 -10.74
N LEU A 178 27.88 4.24 -9.79
CA LEU A 178 28.68 5.44 -9.55
C LEU A 178 29.63 5.73 -10.72
N GLU A 179 30.22 4.72 -11.35
CA GLU A 179 31.13 4.93 -12.49
C GLU A 179 30.43 5.44 -13.75
N ASN A 180 29.18 5.03 -13.97
CA ASN A 180 28.39 5.49 -15.11
C ASN A 180 27.60 6.78 -14.83
N GLY A 181 27.41 7.12 -13.55
CA GLY A 181 26.40 8.09 -13.15
C GLY A 181 25.00 7.48 -13.18
N PHE A 182 24.02 8.20 -12.64
CA PHE A 182 22.65 7.69 -12.51
C PHE A 182 21.60 8.81 -12.51
N ASN A 183 20.34 8.45 -12.73
CA ASN A 183 19.22 9.38 -12.73
C ASN A 183 18.22 8.98 -11.63
N THR A 184 17.80 9.94 -10.82
CA THR A 184 16.86 9.74 -9.69
C THR A 184 15.41 10.06 -10.05
N GLY A 185 15.09 10.17 -11.34
CA GLY A 185 13.82 10.62 -11.90
C GLY A 185 13.75 12.13 -12.16
N TYR A 186 14.47 12.94 -11.39
CA TYR A 186 14.42 14.42 -11.46
C TYR A 186 15.67 15.06 -12.08
N GLY A 187 16.69 14.27 -12.39
CA GLY A 187 17.93 14.78 -12.95
C GLY A 187 18.98 13.69 -13.08
N THR A 188 19.91 13.90 -14.00
CA THR A 188 21.05 13.00 -14.22
C THR A 188 22.26 13.47 -13.41
N ILE A 189 22.83 12.55 -12.66
CA ILE A 189 24.01 12.72 -11.82
C ILE A 189 25.20 12.10 -12.55
N ASN A 190 26.30 12.86 -12.67
CA ASN A 190 27.53 12.41 -13.30
C ASN A 190 28.40 11.59 -12.32
N LYS A 191 29.35 10.83 -12.87
CA LYS A 191 30.36 10.09 -12.10
C LYS A 191 31.04 10.98 -11.04
N PRO A 192 31.12 10.54 -9.76
CA PRO A 192 31.88 11.25 -8.75
C PRO A 192 33.38 11.15 -9.04
N LYS A 193 34.10 12.26 -8.80
CA LYS A 193 35.54 12.34 -9.05
C LYS A 193 36.40 12.05 -7.83
N ARG A 194 35.80 12.04 -6.63
CA ARG A 194 36.46 11.98 -5.34
C ARG A 194 35.58 11.30 -4.30
N ILE A 195 36.20 10.73 -3.27
CA ILE A 195 35.57 9.88 -2.27
C ILE A 195 34.39 10.53 -1.56
N GLU A 196 34.44 11.84 -1.29
CA GLU A 196 33.35 12.52 -0.58
C GLU A 196 32.08 12.62 -1.42
N THR A 197 32.22 12.96 -2.70
CA THR A 197 31.08 12.99 -3.61
C THR A 197 30.56 11.57 -3.84
N ALA A 198 31.44 10.57 -3.97
CA ALA A 198 31.00 9.19 -4.10
C ALA A 198 30.21 8.73 -2.86
N ALA A 199 30.67 9.11 -1.66
CA ALA A 199 30.04 8.77 -0.40
C ALA A 199 28.63 9.38 -0.29
N GLU A 200 28.49 10.66 -0.63
CA GLU A 200 27.19 11.33 -0.66
C GLU A 200 26.24 10.72 -1.70
N LEU A 201 26.74 10.47 -2.91
CA LEU A 201 25.94 9.85 -3.98
C LEU A 201 25.52 8.42 -3.64
N SER A 202 26.32 7.67 -2.89
CA SER A 202 25.94 6.34 -2.42
C SER A 202 24.76 6.38 -1.44
N CYS A 203 24.66 7.44 -0.63
CA CYS A 203 23.53 7.68 0.27
C CYS A 203 22.27 8.03 -0.53
N ILE A 204 22.40 8.92 -1.53
CA ILE A 204 21.30 9.29 -2.43
C ILE A 204 20.79 8.05 -3.18
N LEU A 205 21.69 7.22 -3.68
CA LEU A 205 21.35 6.00 -4.41
C LEU A 205 20.56 5.01 -3.54
N LEU A 206 21.01 4.80 -2.30
CA LEU A 206 20.30 3.96 -1.33
C LEU A 206 18.91 4.55 -1.02
N GLN A 207 18.85 5.87 -0.78
CA GLN A 207 17.61 6.56 -0.42
C GLN A 207 16.58 6.56 -1.55
N SER A 208 17.03 6.77 -2.79
CA SER A 208 16.18 6.71 -3.99
C SER A 208 15.60 5.30 -4.13
N SER A 209 16.44 4.27 -4.00
CA SER A 209 16.01 2.87 -4.08
C SER A 209 15.00 2.52 -2.97
N GLN A 210 15.22 3.00 -1.75
CA GLN A 210 14.31 2.81 -0.61
C GLN A 210 12.95 3.49 -0.80
N ASN A 211 12.87 4.56 -1.60
CA ASN A 211 11.61 5.23 -1.89
C ASN A 211 10.78 4.49 -2.95
N ASP A 212 11.41 3.67 -3.79
CA ASP A 212 10.73 2.92 -4.84
C ASP A 212 10.43 1.46 -4.44
N MET A 213 11.01 0.97 -3.35
CA MET A 213 10.92 -0.42 -2.88
C MET A 213 10.54 -0.50 -1.40
N PHE A 214 9.94 -1.60 -0.96
CA PHE A 214 9.47 -1.75 0.42
C PHE A 214 10.38 -2.60 1.31
N GLY A 215 11.34 -3.31 0.71
CA GLY A 215 12.35 -4.08 1.41
C GLY A 215 13.60 -3.29 1.78
N GLY A 216 14.56 -4.02 2.33
CA GLY A 216 15.90 -3.51 2.60
C GLY A 216 16.75 -3.43 1.34
N GLN A 217 17.55 -2.36 1.25
CA GLN A 217 18.53 -2.15 0.19
C GLN A 217 19.93 -2.18 0.78
N ALA A 218 20.89 -2.74 0.04
CA ALA A 218 22.26 -2.86 0.53
C ALA A 218 23.28 -2.57 -0.57
N HIS A 219 24.41 -1.98 -0.14
CA HIS A 219 25.65 -1.94 -0.90
C HIS A 219 26.53 -3.11 -0.41
N PRO A 220 26.52 -4.27 -1.08
CA PRO A 220 27.10 -5.50 -0.53
C PRO A 220 28.63 -5.49 -0.46
N ASP A 221 29.30 -4.77 -1.36
CA ASP A 221 30.75 -4.76 -1.54
C ASP A 221 31.32 -3.34 -1.40
N PHE A 222 30.81 -2.60 -0.40
CA PHE A 222 30.93 -1.15 -0.33
C PHE A 222 32.39 -0.65 -0.27
N ASP A 223 33.27 -1.32 0.45
CA ASP A 223 34.68 -0.92 0.55
C ASP A 223 35.41 -1.04 -0.80
N ASN A 224 35.24 -2.16 -1.50
CA ASN A 224 35.81 -2.39 -2.82
C ASN A 224 35.19 -1.45 -3.87
N ASP A 225 33.87 -1.24 -3.82
CA ASP A 225 33.16 -0.36 -4.73
C ASP A 225 33.57 1.11 -4.57
N MET A 226 33.90 1.52 -3.35
CA MET A 226 34.35 2.88 -3.05
C MET A 226 35.85 3.08 -3.26
N SER A 227 36.65 1.99 -3.25
CA SER A 227 38.11 2.03 -3.38
C SER A 227 38.60 2.73 -4.65
N ILE A 228 37.83 2.65 -5.75
CA ILE A 228 38.17 3.26 -7.03
C ILE A 228 38.23 4.80 -6.99
N PHE A 229 37.63 5.42 -5.95
CA PHE A 229 37.64 6.87 -5.76
C PHE A 229 38.79 7.35 -4.88
N ILE A 230 39.56 6.44 -4.28
CA ILE A 230 40.69 6.76 -3.39
C ILE A 230 41.85 7.35 -4.20
N ASP A 231 42.27 6.68 -5.27
CA ASP A 231 43.37 7.14 -6.13
C ASP A 231 43.07 8.50 -6.78
N PRO A 232 41.89 8.74 -7.38
CA PRO A 232 41.50 10.06 -7.85
C PRO A 232 41.58 11.15 -6.77
N THR A 233 41.09 10.87 -5.55
CA THR A 233 41.21 11.80 -4.42
C THR A 233 42.68 12.04 -4.04
N ARG A 234 43.52 11.01 -4.04
CA ARG A 234 44.96 11.14 -3.77
C ARG A 234 45.63 12.06 -4.79
N GLN A 235 45.37 11.86 -6.08
CA GLN A 235 45.96 12.68 -7.15
C GLN A 235 45.51 14.13 -7.07
N GLU A 236 44.24 14.38 -6.74
CA GLU A 236 43.75 15.74 -6.52
C GLU A 236 44.48 16.44 -5.38
N ILE A 237 44.61 15.79 -4.22
CA ILE A 237 45.35 16.37 -3.07
C ILE A 237 46.79 16.66 -3.49
N ARG A 238 47.45 15.72 -4.19
CA ARG A 238 48.83 15.91 -4.66
C ARG A 238 48.94 17.14 -5.57
N SER A 239 48.08 17.25 -6.59
CA SER A 239 48.08 18.39 -7.51
C SER A 239 47.82 19.72 -6.80
N GLU A 240 46.98 19.75 -5.76
CA GLU A 240 46.78 20.95 -4.93
C GLU A 240 48.05 21.35 -4.17
N LEU A 241 48.79 20.38 -3.60
CA LEU A 241 50.03 20.66 -2.87
C LEU A 241 51.18 21.08 -3.80
N GLU A 242 51.29 20.44 -4.96
CA GLU A 242 52.26 20.80 -6.00
C GLU A 242 52.02 22.24 -6.50
N ALA A 243 50.75 22.62 -6.71
CA ALA A 243 50.39 23.98 -7.09
C ALA A 243 50.75 25.03 -6.01
N LEU A 244 50.86 24.63 -4.75
CA LEU A 244 51.30 25.47 -3.63
C LEU A 244 52.83 25.51 -3.46
N GLY A 245 53.59 24.77 -4.28
CA GLY A 245 55.05 24.76 -4.25
C GLY A 245 55.66 24.02 -3.05
N ILE A 246 54.97 23.03 -2.49
CA ILE A 246 55.51 22.19 -1.41
C ILE A 246 56.62 21.28 -1.97
N GLU A 247 57.70 21.09 -1.22
CA GLU A 247 58.80 20.21 -1.64
C GLU A 247 58.37 18.73 -1.69
N GLU A 248 58.81 18.04 -2.75
CA GLU A 248 58.44 16.66 -3.10
C GLU A 248 58.68 15.65 -1.96
N GLU A 249 59.73 15.86 -1.16
CA GLU A 249 60.07 15.00 0.00
C GLU A 249 59.02 15.07 1.12
N ARG A 250 58.27 16.17 1.24
CA ARG A 250 57.19 16.33 2.24
C ARG A 250 55.81 16.06 1.67
N ILE A 251 55.66 16.06 0.34
CA ILE A 251 54.36 15.90 -0.33
C ILE A 251 53.72 14.56 0.06
N GLU A 252 54.45 13.45 -0.02
CA GLU A 252 53.83 12.13 0.12
C GLU A 252 53.20 11.91 1.51
N ASN A 253 53.90 12.32 2.58
CA ASN A 253 53.38 12.22 3.93
C ASN A 253 52.13 13.07 4.13
N ILE A 254 52.13 14.31 3.59
CA ILE A 254 50.98 15.22 3.69
C ILE A 254 49.79 14.70 2.87
N VAL A 255 50.05 14.13 1.68
CA VAL A 255 49.02 13.54 0.83
C VAL A 255 48.31 12.40 1.56
N GLU A 256 49.06 11.46 2.12
CA GLU A 256 48.48 10.30 2.81
C GLU A 256 47.74 10.69 4.09
N GLU A 257 48.25 11.66 4.85
CA GLU A 257 47.57 12.19 6.04
C GLU A 257 46.24 12.86 5.67
N ARG A 258 46.25 13.75 4.68
CA ARG A 258 45.04 14.42 4.18
C ARG A 258 44.05 13.44 3.58
N LEU A 259 44.52 12.45 2.83
CA LEU A 259 43.68 11.41 2.23
C LEU A 259 42.92 10.65 3.32
N LYS A 260 43.61 10.20 4.37
CA LYS A 260 42.97 9.51 5.51
C LYS A 260 41.91 10.39 6.18
N MET A 261 42.18 11.67 6.38
CA MET A 261 41.20 12.60 6.95
C MET A 261 39.97 12.76 6.04
N ARG A 262 40.15 12.92 4.73
CA ARG A 262 39.04 13.05 3.77
C ARG A 262 38.19 11.78 3.71
N VAL A 263 38.81 10.60 3.68
CA VAL A 263 38.11 9.31 3.73
C VAL A 263 37.33 9.17 5.04
N HIS A 264 37.96 9.46 6.18
CA HIS A 264 37.29 9.39 7.48
C HIS A 264 36.06 10.31 7.54
N GLN A 265 36.19 11.55 7.08
CA GLN A 265 35.09 12.51 7.04
C GLN A 265 33.96 12.06 6.10
N ALA A 266 34.30 11.49 4.95
CA ALA A 266 33.32 10.94 4.01
C ALA A 266 32.52 9.79 4.62
N MET A 267 33.20 8.84 5.28
CA MET A 267 32.56 7.70 5.94
C MET A 267 31.72 8.15 7.14
N GLN A 268 32.18 9.13 7.92
CA GLN A 268 31.37 9.75 8.96
C GLN A 268 30.10 10.36 8.37
N GLY A 269 30.21 11.04 7.22
CA GLY A 269 29.08 11.58 6.48
C GLY A 269 28.07 10.51 6.09
N ILE A 270 28.52 9.35 5.60
CA ILE A 270 27.64 8.21 5.29
C ILE A 270 26.90 7.74 6.55
N VAL A 271 27.62 7.49 7.64
CA VAL A 271 27.03 7.00 8.89
C VAL A 271 25.95 7.97 9.39
N TYR A 272 26.22 9.27 9.37
CA TYR A 272 25.20 10.26 9.76
C TYR A 272 24.01 10.27 8.82
N ASN A 273 24.24 10.37 7.51
CA ASN A 273 23.15 10.39 6.53
C ASN A 273 22.24 9.16 6.65
N LEU A 274 22.80 7.96 6.79
CA LEU A 274 22.03 6.72 6.93
C LEU A 274 21.24 6.62 8.25
N ASN A 275 21.56 7.43 9.26
CA ASN A 275 20.86 7.43 10.55
C ASN A 275 19.98 8.68 10.76
N THR A 276 20.09 9.70 9.89
CA THR A 276 19.33 10.96 10.04
C THR A 276 18.42 11.27 8.87
N MET A 277 18.65 10.69 7.68
CA MET A 277 17.73 10.82 6.57
C MET A 277 16.53 9.92 6.76
N HIS A 278 15.35 10.43 6.41
CA HIS A 278 14.12 9.65 6.44
C HIS A 278 13.70 9.25 5.03
N SER A 279 13.38 7.97 4.87
CA SER A 279 12.65 7.43 3.74
C SER A 279 11.16 7.77 3.78
N ARG A 280 10.43 7.40 2.73
CA ARG A 280 8.95 7.51 2.63
C ARG A 280 8.20 7.01 3.88
N ALA A 281 8.76 6.06 4.61
CA ALA A 281 8.17 5.51 5.84
C ALA A 281 8.39 6.38 7.08
N GLY A 282 9.13 7.49 6.97
CA GLY A 282 9.60 8.26 8.12
C GLY A 282 10.62 7.50 8.96
N GLN A 283 11.33 6.58 8.32
CA GLN A 283 12.45 5.78 8.82
C GLN A 283 13.72 6.39 8.27
#